data_AF-A0A6A6ZXR0-F1
#
_entry.id   AF-A0A6A6ZXR0-F1
#
_cell.length_a   1.000
_cell.length_b   1.000
_cell.length_c   1.000
_cell.angle_alpha   90.00
_cell.angle_beta   90.00
_cell.angle_gamma   90.00
#
_symmetry.space_group_name_H-M   'P 1'
#
loop_
_entity.id
_entity.type
_entity.pdbx_description
1 polymer ?
#
loop_
_entity_poly.entity_id
_entity_poly.type
_entity_poly.pdbx_seq_one_letter_code
_entity_poly.pdbx_strand_id
1 'polypeptide(L)'
;MAFRRDRVRPTHYPKLPFHIIRSAQLLSSTVVACIMFYFLKELAKDNFRLPWTFILLVVVSLLTIFSLTTTIVLHCFYGLNPVLNTLLNSGLALLWAVSFSLLSWWSSGTLSHVCSRDNWDSELGMSVCRLYKALFSFSLLGLLSTLVALVLDVHVQRQATARGRFQQIGLVAADGKGARTEGHRGLVGHETNPNPNSSIAGQMRGGEGYALPDEQFAYGDDTTYHGAAGQVGRRSLEERM
;
A
#
# COMPACT_ATOMS: atom_id res chain seq x y z
N MET A 1 28.97 14.26 -3.20
CA MET A 1 27.89 13.47 -3.84
C MET A 1 26.58 13.82 -3.16
N ALA A 2 25.68 14.54 -3.83
CA ALA A 2 24.36 14.83 -3.29
C ALA A 2 23.51 13.56 -3.36
N PHE A 3 23.03 13.05 -2.23
CA PHE A 3 22.04 11.99 -2.19
C PHE A 3 20.77 12.50 -2.88
N ARG A 4 20.58 12.12 -4.14
CA ARG A 4 19.32 12.32 -4.85
C ARG A 4 18.29 11.46 -4.13
N ARG A 5 17.48 12.11 -3.30
CA ARG A 5 16.39 11.47 -2.59
C ARG A 5 15.32 11.19 -3.63
N ASP A 6 15.35 10.01 -4.23
CA ASP A 6 14.30 9.58 -5.15
C ASP A 6 12.96 9.78 -4.45
N ARG A 7 12.07 10.51 -5.11
CA ARG A 7 10.79 10.93 -4.56
C ARG A 7 9.89 9.69 -4.54
N VAL A 8 10.07 8.85 -3.51
CA VAL A 8 9.24 7.67 -3.26
C VAL A 8 7.80 8.15 -3.17
N ARG A 9 6.90 7.50 -3.94
CA ARG A 9 5.47 7.84 -3.92
C ARG A 9 4.98 7.83 -2.46
N PRO A 10 4.27 8.88 -2.01
CA PRO A 10 3.73 8.93 -0.66
C PRO A 10 2.91 7.66 -0.39
N THR A 11 3.26 6.93 0.65
CA THR A 11 2.54 5.72 1.05
C THR A 11 1.17 6.12 1.57
N HIS A 12 0.11 5.58 0.97
CA HIS A 12 -1.28 5.83 1.37
C HIS A 12 -1.69 5.11 2.67
N TYR A 13 -0.79 4.33 3.27
CA TYR A 13 -1.06 3.57 4.49
C TYR A 13 -1.00 4.48 5.72
N PRO A 14 -2.02 4.46 6.59
CA PRO A 14 -1.93 5.10 7.90
C PRO A 14 -0.85 4.39 8.73
N LYS A 15 0.19 5.15 9.13
CA LYS A 15 1.43 4.58 9.70
C LYS A 15 1.18 3.72 10.94
N LEU A 16 0.35 4.19 11.88
CA LEU A 16 0.13 3.52 13.16
C LEU A 16 -0.57 2.14 13.02
N PRO A 17 -1.77 2.04 12.42
CA PRO A 17 -2.46 0.75 12.31
C PRO A 17 -1.68 -0.24 11.46
N PHE A 18 -0.99 0.22 10.40
CA PHE A 18 -0.19 -0.65 9.54
C PHE A 18 0.92 -1.38 10.31
N HIS A 19 1.67 -0.67 11.16
CA HIS A 19 2.75 -1.28 11.93
C HIS A 19 2.23 -2.16 13.08
N ILE A 20 1.14 -1.77 13.74
CA ILE A 20 0.53 -2.54 14.83
C ILE A 20 -0.02 -3.88 14.31
N ILE A 21 -0.72 -3.87 13.18
CA ILE A 21 -1.29 -5.10 12.60
C ILE A 21 -0.15 -6.05 12.19
N ARG A 22 0.88 -5.51 11.52
CA ARG A 22 2.04 -6.31 11.08
C ARG A 22 2.86 -6.85 12.25
N SER A 23 3.04 -6.10 13.33
CA SER A 23 3.74 -6.57 14.51
C SER A 23 2.96 -7.67 15.22
N ALA A 24 1.64 -7.53 15.34
CA ALA A 24 0.77 -8.57 15.88
C ALA A 24 0.86 -9.87 15.05
N GLN A 25 0.82 -9.75 13.72
CA GLN A 25 0.93 -10.88 12.79
C GLN A 25 2.32 -11.55 12.84
N LEU A 26 3.39 -10.78 12.99
CA LEU A 26 4.75 -11.31 13.14
C LEU A 26 4.91 -12.04 14.48
N LEU A 27 4.41 -11.44 15.57
CA LEU A 27 4.46 -12.02 16.90
C LEU A 27 3.67 -13.33 16.96
N SER A 28 2.44 -13.34 16.46
CA SER A 28 1.61 -14.54 16.42
C SER A 28 2.28 -15.66 15.64
N SER A 29 2.80 -15.35 14.44
CA SER A 29 3.45 -16.34 13.58
C SER A 29 4.71 -16.89 14.20
N THR A 30 5.50 -16.04 14.88
CA THR A 30 6.73 -16.47 15.58
C THR A 30 6.40 -17.41 16.73
N VAL A 31 5.43 -17.08 17.58
CA VAL A 31 5.04 -17.94 18.70
C VAL A 31 4.49 -19.29 18.22
N VAL A 32 3.62 -19.27 17.20
CA VAL A 32 3.07 -20.49 16.59
C VAL A 32 4.19 -21.35 16.01
N ALA A 33 5.14 -20.76 15.27
CA ALA A 33 6.29 -21.48 14.74
C ALA A 33 7.12 -22.12 15.86
N CYS A 34 7.47 -21.38 16.91
CA CYS A 34 8.23 -21.91 18.05
C CYS A 34 7.55 -23.10 18.73
N ILE A 35 6.25 -22.99 19.03
CA ILE A 35 5.48 -24.08 19.67
C ILE A 35 5.43 -25.30 18.75
N MET A 36 5.21 -25.10 17.45
CA MET A 36 5.15 -26.21 16.51
C MET A 36 6.51 -26.88 16.30
N PHE A 37 7.60 -26.13 16.22
CA PHE A 37 8.94 -26.71 16.16
C PHE A 37 9.25 -27.54 17.40
N TYR A 38 8.82 -27.09 18.58
CA TYR A 38 8.92 -27.88 19.81
C TYR A 38 8.16 -29.22 19.68
N PHE A 39 6.90 -29.21 19.23
CA PHE A 39 6.13 -30.44 19.04
C PHE A 39 6.73 -31.36 17.97
N LEU A 40 7.17 -30.80 16.84
CA LEU A 40 7.82 -31.60 15.79
C LEU A 40 9.10 -32.26 16.29
N LYS A 41 9.91 -31.55 17.08
CA LYS A 41 11.14 -32.09 17.67
C LYS A 41 10.85 -33.24 18.64
N GLU A 42 9.85 -33.08 19.52
CA GLU A 42 9.51 -34.13 20.49
C GLU A 42 8.92 -35.36 19.79
N LEU A 43 8.01 -35.16 18.82
CA LEU A 43 7.45 -36.26 18.03
C LEU A 43 8.49 -36.98 17.18
N ALA A 44 9.48 -36.25 16.64
CA ALA A 44 10.57 -36.84 15.87
C ALA A 44 11.51 -37.69 16.74
N LYS A 45 11.78 -37.23 17.96
CA LYS A 45 12.59 -37.99 18.92
C LYS A 45 11.95 -39.34 19.26
N ASP A 46 10.64 -39.38 19.35
CA ASP A 46 9.88 -40.58 19.69
C ASP A 46 9.44 -41.41 18.45
N ASN A 47 9.93 -41.08 17.25
CA ASN A 47 9.62 -41.75 15.98
C ASN A 47 8.11 -41.86 15.66
N PHE A 48 7.31 -40.91 16.13
CA PHE A 48 5.89 -40.86 15.79
C PHE A 48 5.65 -40.26 14.41
N ARG A 49 4.57 -40.69 13.74
CA ARG A 49 4.14 -40.09 12.47
C ARG A 49 3.59 -38.69 12.72
N LEU A 50 4.14 -37.72 12.00
CA LEU A 50 3.76 -36.31 12.12
C LEU A 50 2.37 -36.06 11.53
N PRO A 51 1.41 -35.49 12.30
CA PRO A 51 0.12 -35.09 11.75
C PRO A 51 0.30 -34.02 10.67
N TRP A 52 -0.39 -34.19 9.53
CA TRP A 52 -0.28 -33.27 8.40
C TRP A 52 -0.72 -31.84 8.76
N THR A 53 -1.63 -31.70 9.73
CA THR A 53 -2.09 -30.41 10.27
C THR A 53 -0.97 -29.60 10.92
N PHE A 54 0.00 -30.26 11.56
CA PHE A 54 1.10 -29.59 12.24
C PHE A 54 2.09 -29.03 11.22
N ILE A 55 2.37 -29.81 10.17
CA ILE A 55 3.21 -29.39 9.04
C ILE A 55 2.58 -28.16 8.37
N LEU A 56 1.26 -28.19 8.13
CA LEU A 56 0.53 -27.08 7.54
C LEU A 56 0.71 -25.79 8.36
N LEU A 57 0.47 -25.83 9.67
CA LEU A 57 0.62 -24.66 10.56
C LEU A 57 2.07 -24.14 10.61
N VAL A 58 3.07 -25.02 10.56
CA VAL A 58 4.49 -24.60 10.45
C VAL A 58 4.74 -23.90 9.12
N VAL A 59 4.29 -24.48 8.01
CA VAL A 59 4.48 -23.88 6.69
C VAL A 59 3.81 -22.52 6.61
N VAL A 60 2.57 -22.39 7.11
CA VAL A 60 1.83 -21.12 7.09
C VAL A 60 2.48 -20.07 7.98
N SER A 61 2.96 -20.43 9.17
CA SER A 61 3.68 -19.49 10.05
C SER A 61 5.01 -19.04 9.43
N LEU A 62 5.80 -19.95 8.86
CA LEU A 62 7.05 -19.61 8.15
C LEU A 62 6.81 -18.75 6.90
N LEU A 63 5.80 -19.10 6.09
CA LEU A 63 5.42 -18.32 4.92
C LEU A 63 4.96 -16.91 5.31
N THR A 64 4.27 -16.77 6.44
CA THR A 64 3.86 -15.46 6.98
C THR A 64 5.09 -14.63 7.37
N ILE A 65 6.05 -15.22 8.09
CA ILE A 65 7.30 -14.54 8.46
C ILE A 65 8.06 -14.11 7.20
N PHE A 66 8.23 -15.01 6.22
CA PHE A 66 8.92 -14.72 4.97
C PHE A 66 8.22 -13.64 4.12
N SER A 67 6.89 -13.68 4.05
CA SER A 67 6.10 -12.68 3.33
C SER A 67 6.20 -11.31 4.01
N LEU A 68 6.12 -11.25 5.34
CA LEU A 68 6.27 -10.02 6.10
C LEU A 68 7.67 -9.43 5.95
N THR A 69 8.73 -10.23 6.05
CA THR A 69 10.10 -9.74 5.86
C THR A 69 10.32 -9.22 4.45
N THR A 70 9.87 -9.96 3.43
CA THR A 70 10.00 -9.56 2.02
C THR A 70 9.21 -8.27 1.73
N THR A 71 7.98 -8.15 2.24
CA THR A 71 7.20 -6.91 2.05
C THR A 71 7.78 -5.72 2.81
N ILE A 72 8.37 -5.91 3.99
CA ILE A 72 9.09 -4.84 4.71
C ILE A 72 10.30 -4.39 3.90
N VAL A 73 11.12 -5.32 3.40
CA VAL A 73 12.29 -5.03 2.56
C VAL A 73 11.87 -4.27 1.30
N LEU A 74 10.87 -4.75 0.56
CA LEU A 74 10.33 -4.08 -0.63
C LEU A 74 9.83 -2.66 -0.30
N HIS A 75 9.15 -2.50 0.84
CA HIS A 75 8.67 -1.20 1.29
C HIS A 75 9.81 -0.21 1.56
N CYS A 76 10.93 -0.68 2.12
CA CYS A 76 12.10 0.15 2.40
C CYS A 76 12.89 0.54 1.14
N PHE A 77 13.01 -0.34 0.14
CA PHE A 77 13.92 -0.13 -0.99
C PHE A 77 13.25 0.34 -2.29
N TYR A 78 12.05 -0.16 -2.64
CA TYR A 78 11.49 -0.01 -4.00
C TYR A 78 10.09 0.63 -4.03
N GLY A 79 9.46 0.79 -2.86
CA GLY A 79 8.05 1.16 -2.77
C GLY A 79 7.15 -0.05 -3.01
N LEU A 80 6.10 -0.19 -2.20
CA LEU A 80 5.29 -1.40 -2.18
C LEU A 80 4.19 -1.34 -3.25
N ASN A 81 4.14 -2.35 -4.14
CA ASN A 81 3.01 -2.52 -5.06
C ASN A 81 1.75 -2.95 -4.25
N PRO A 82 0.67 -2.14 -4.24
CA PRO A 82 -0.53 -2.45 -3.47
C PRO A 82 -1.23 -3.74 -3.93
N VAL A 83 -1.14 -4.09 -5.21
CA VAL A 83 -1.76 -5.32 -5.75
C VAL A 83 -1.03 -6.56 -5.21
N LEU A 84 0.31 -6.54 -5.23
CA LEU A 84 1.12 -7.64 -4.72
C LEU A 84 0.89 -7.85 -3.21
N ASN A 85 0.85 -6.76 -2.43
CA ASN A 85 0.61 -6.84 -0.99
C ASN A 85 -0.78 -7.42 -0.68
N THR A 86 -1.80 -6.97 -1.41
CA THR A 86 -3.18 -7.48 -1.25
C THR A 86 -3.26 -8.96 -1.63
N LEU A 87 -2.61 -9.37 -2.73
CA LEU A 87 -2.58 -10.77 -3.16
C LEU A 87 -1.91 -11.67 -2.11
N LEU A 88 -0.75 -11.26 -1.60
CA LEU A 88 -0.02 -12.01 -0.56
C LEU A 88 -0.84 -12.12 0.73
N ASN A 89 -1.43 -11.03 1.21
CA ASN A 89 -2.26 -11.07 2.41
C ASN A 89 -3.56 -11.85 2.20
N SER A 90 -4.13 -11.84 1.00
CA SER A 90 -5.31 -12.67 0.67
C SER A 90 -4.97 -14.16 0.72
N GLY A 91 -3.84 -14.56 0.13
CA GLY A 91 -3.36 -15.95 0.19
C GLY A 91 -3.08 -16.39 1.62
N LEU A 92 -2.41 -15.53 2.41
CA LEU A 92 -2.14 -15.80 3.82
C LEU A 92 -3.43 -15.91 4.65
N ALA A 93 -4.43 -15.04 4.42
CA ALA A 93 -5.69 -15.09 5.15
C ALA A 93 -6.43 -16.42 4.90
N LEU A 94 -6.47 -16.90 3.66
CA LEU A 94 -7.05 -18.21 3.33
C LEU A 94 -6.29 -19.35 4.02
N LEU A 95 -4.97 -19.32 3.95
CA LEU A 95 -4.12 -20.33 4.60
C LEU A 95 -4.31 -20.34 6.12
N TRP A 96 -4.36 -19.16 6.77
CA TRP A 96 -4.63 -19.03 8.19
C TRP A 96 -6.02 -19.53 8.56
N ALA A 97 -7.04 -19.24 7.75
CA ALA A 97 -8.41 -19.70 7.99
C ALA A 97 -8.51 -21.23 7.94
N VAL A 98 -7.91 -21.85 6.91
CA VAL A 98 -7.84 -23.32 6.77
C VAL A 98 -7.06 -23.92 7.94
N SER A 99 -5.87 -23.39 8.24
CA SER A 99 -5.02 -23.84 9.34
C SER A 99 -5.75 -23.80 10.69
N PHE A 100 -6.41 -22.67 10.98
CA PHE A 100 -7.12 -22.46 12.24
C PHE A 100 -8.35 -23.35 12.34
N SER A 101 -9.07 -23.58 11.25
CA SER A 101 -10.24 -24.47 11.22
C SER A 101 -9.83 -25.92 11.51
N LEU A 102 -8.76 -26.40 10.86
CA LEU A 102 -8.19 -27.73 11.11
C LEU A 102 -7.66 -27.86 12.53
N LEU A 103 -6.97 -26.84 13.05
CA LEU A 103 -6.50 -26.81 14.44
C LEU A 103 -7.67 -26.89 15.41
N SER A 104 -8.71 -26.08 15.20
CA SER A 104 -9.89 -26.02 16.07
C SER A 104 -10.64 -27.35 16.11
N TRP A 105 -10.78 -28.00 14.95
CA TRP A 105 -11.38 -29.33 14.86
C TRP A 105 -10.56 -30.36 15.64
N TRP A 106 -9.26 -30.43 15.37
CA TRP A 106 -8.37 -31.43 15.95
C TRP A 106 -8.14 -31.25 17.46
N SER A 107 -8.09 -30.00 17.93
CA SER A 107 -7.83 -29.67 19.34
C SER A 107 -9.09 -29.51 20.20
N SER A 108 -10.28 -29.70 19.64
CA SER A 108 -11.57 -29.50 20.31
C SER A 108 -11.66 -30.25 21.66
N GLY A 109 -11.27 -31.52 21.70
CA GLY A 109 -11.26 -32.31 22.93
C GLY A 109 -10.22 -31.83 23.95
N THR A 110 -9.04 -31.43 23.51
CA THR A 110 -7.99 -30.90 24.41
C THR A 110 -8.37 -29.54 25.01
N LEU A 111 -9.13 -28.73 24.26
CA LEU A 111 -9.58 -27.39 24.67
C LEU A 111 -10.75 -27.42 25.66
N SER A 112 -11.63 -28.42 25.59
CA SER A 112 -12.82 -28.52 26.46
C SER A 112 -12.49 -28.80 27.92
N HIS A 113 -11.31 -29.35 28.21
CA HIS A 113 -10.91 -29.72 29.57
C HIS A 113 -9.98 -28.67 30.23
N VAL A 114 -10.05 -28.58 31.56
CA VAL A 114 -9.15 -27.75 32.35
C VAL A 114 -7.79 -28.47 32.43
N CYS A 115 -6.69 -27.71 32.30
CA CYS A 115 -5.34 -28.24 32.46
C CYS A 115 -5.01 -28.43 33.95
N SER A 116 -5.66 -29.39 34.59
CA SER A 116 -5.46 -29.79 35.99
C SER A 116 -4.85 -31.19 36.09
N ARG A 117 -4.27 -31.50 37.24
CA ARG A 117 -3.69 -32.82 37.53
C ARG A 117 -4.74 -33.93 37.44
N ASP A 118 -5.98 -33.63 37.82
CA ASP A 118 -7.11 -34.59 37.79
C ASP A 118 -7.51 -35.04 36.38
N ASN A 119 -7.18 -34.25 35.34
CA ASN A 119 -7.53 -34.56 33.95
C ASN A 119 -6.34 -35.06 33.12
N TRP A 120 -5.10 -34.80 33.55
CA TRP A 120 -3.89 -35.04 32.74
C TRP A 120 -2.84 -35.94 33.43
N ASP A 121 -3.10 -36.37 34.66
CA ASP A 121 -2.36 -37.33 35.52
C ASP A 121 -0.85 -37.09 35.73
N SER A 122 -0.26 -36.15 35.00
CA SER A 122 1.17 -35.92 34.89
C SER A 122 1.48 -34.43 34.67
N GLU A 123 2.64 -33.98 35.15
CA GLU A 123 3.10 -32.60 34.94
C GLU A 123 3.39 -32.30 33.46
N LEU A 124 3.85 -33.32 32.73
CA LEU A 124 4.07 -33.25 31.29
C LEU A 124 2.74 -33.07 30.53
N GLY A 125 1.69 -33.81 30.90
CA GLY A 125 0.36 -33.62 30.30
C GLY A 125 -0.19 -32.21 30.52
N MET A 126 0.00 -31.65 31.72
CA MET A 126 -0.40 -30.28 32.02
C MET A 126 0.35 -29.23 31.20
N SER A 127 1.67 -29.40 30.99
CA SER A 127 2.45 -28.46 30.18
C SER A 127 2.01 -28.50 28.72
N VAL A 128 1.82 -29.70 28.15
CA VAL A 128 1.31 -29.89 26.80
C VAL A 128 -0.08 -29.26 26.62
N CYS A 129 -0.99 -29.44 27.56
CA CYS A 129 -2.31 -28.80 27.55
C CYS A 129 -2.21 -27.27 27.49
N ARG A 130 -1.32 -26.66 28.29
CA ARG A 130 -1.08 -25.21 28.27
C ARG A 130 -0.50 -24.73 26.93
N LEU A 131 0.44 -25.49 26.35
CA LEU A 131 0.99 -25.18 25.02
C LEU A 131 -0.11 -25.22 23.94
N TYR A 132 -1.03 -26.19 23.98
CA TYR A 132 -2.16 -26.21 23.03
C TYR A 132 -3.08 -25.00 23.17
N LYS A 133 -3.39 -24.58 24.39
CA LYS A 133 -4.21 -23.38 24.62
C LYS A 133 -3.51 -22.10 24.15
N ALA A 134 -2.20 -22.00 24.37
CA ALA A 134 -1.38 -20.92 23.84
C ALA A 134 -1.38 -20.94 22.31
N LEU A 135 -1.09 -22.10 21.70
CA LEU A 135 -1.10 -22.30 20.25
C LEU A 135 -2.43 -21.88 19.63
N PHE A 136 -3.55 -22.28 20.24
CA PHE A 136 -4.88 -21.91 19.79
C PHE A 136 -5.10 -20.40 19.84
N SER A 137 -4.77 -19.77 20.97
CA SER A 137 -4.96 -18.33 21.18
C SER A 137 -4.11 -17.48 20.22
N PHE A 138 -2.83 -17.82 20.05
CA PHE A 138 -1.95 -17.13 19.11
C PHE A 138 -2.30 -17.44 17.66
N SER A 139 -2.85 -18.61 17.35
CA SER A 139 -3.35 -18.91 16.01
C SER A 139 -4.59 -18.10 15.68
N LEU A 140 -5.51 -17.92 16.63
CA LEU A 140 -6.67 -17.02 16.48
C LEU A 140 -6.21 -15.57 16.30
N LEU A 141 -5.23 -15.11 17.09
CA LEU A 141 -4.63 -13.78 16.92
C LEU A 141 -4.02 -13.61 15.51
N GLY A 142 -3.32 -14.64 15.02
CA GLY A 142 -2.79 -14.67 13.65
C GLY A 142 -3.87 -14.57 12.58
N LEU A 143 -4.96 -15.32 12.72
CA LEU A 143 -6.10 -15.24 11.83
C LEU A 143 -6.76 -13.86 11.86
N LEU A 144 -7.06 -13.33 13.05
CA LEU A 144 -7.71 -12.02 13.16
C LEU A 144 -6.81 -10.89 12.62
N SER A 145 -5.52 -10.90 12.95
CA SER A 145 -4.57 -9.91 12.43
C SER A 145 -4.43 -9.97 10.91
N THR A 146 -4.36 -11.17 10.31
CA THR A 146 -4.32 -11.33 8.84
C THR A 146 -5.60 -10.84 8.16
N LEU A 147 -6.78 -11.11 8.74
CA LEU A 147 -8.06 -10.60 8.23
C LEU A 147 -8.12 -9.07 8.30
N VAL A 148 -7.74 -8.48 9.43
CA VAL A 148 -7.71 -7.01 9.59
C VAL A 148 -6.69 -6.39 8.63
N ALA A 149 -5.53 -7.02 8.42
CA ALA A 149 -4.55 -6.58 7.42
C ALA A 149 -5.14 -6.58 6.00
N LEU A 150 -5.83 -7.65 5.62
CA LEU A 150 -6.47 -7.77 4.32
C LEU A 150 -7.55 -6.71 4.11
N VAL A 151 -8.38 -6.46 5.13
CA VAL A 151 -9.41 -5.41 5.07
C VAL A 151 -8.78 -4.03 4.88
N LEU A 152 -7.71 -3.73 5.61
CA LEU A 152 -6.96 -2.48 5.47
C LEU A 152 -6.38 -2.35 4.06
N ASP A 153 -5.77 -3.42 3.52
CA ASP A 153 -5.19 -3.44 2.18
C ASP A 153 -6.27 -3.22 1.09
N VAL A 154 -7.43 -3.89 1.19
CA VAL A 154 -8.56 -3.70 0.27
C VAL A 154 -9.09 -2.28 0.36
N HIS A 155 -9.21 -1.72 1.56
CA HIS A 155 -9.66 -0.34 1.74
C HIS A 155 -8.69 0.67 1.12
N VAL A 156 -7.38 0.49 1.34
CA VAL A 156 -6.34 1.33 0.73
C VAL A 156 -6.32 1.16 -0.79
N GLN A 157 -6.48 -0.05 -1.30
CA GLN A 157 -6.55 -0.31 -2.74
C GLN A 157 -7.78 0.36 -3.39
N ARG A 158 -8.94 0.30 -2.74
CA ARG A 158 -10.16 1.00 -3.20
C ARG A 158 -9.98 2.51 -3.19
N GLN A 159 -9.36 3.08 -2.16
CA GLN A 159 -9.06 4.51 -2.12
C GLN A 159 -8.04 4.93 -3.19
N ALA A 160 -7.02 4.11 -3.41
CA ALA A 160 -6.00 4.37 -4.43
C ALA A 160 -6.58 4.29 -5.85
N THR A 161 -7.48 3.32 -6.12
CA THR A 161 -8.17 3.20 -7.42
C THR A 161 -9.24 4.27 -7.61
N ALA A 162 -9.94 4.69 -6.56
CA ALA A 162 -10.88 5.81 -6.63
C ALA A 162 -10.17 7.14 -6.95
N ARG A 163 -9.00 7.39 -6.34
CA ARG A 163 -8.16 8.57 -6.65
C ARG A 163 -7.38 8.41 -7.95
N GLY A 164 -7.15 7.20 -8.44
CA GLY A 164 -6.61 6.93 -9.78
C GLY A 164 -7.57 7.29 -10.92
N ARG A 165 -8.85 7.57 -10.62
CA ARG A 165 -9.83 8.16 -11.54
C ARG A 165 -9.85 9.70 -11.46
N PHE A 166 -8.72 10.35 -11.15
CA PHE A 166 -8.60 11.76 -11.50
C PHE A 166 -8.67 11.86 -13.03
N GLN A 167 -9.74 12.54 -13.47
CA GLN A 167 -10.00 13.00 -14.81
C GLN A 167 -8.69 13.41 -15.49
N GLN A 168 -8.55 13.11 -16.78
CA GLN A 168 -7.67 13.90 -17.64
C GLN A 168 -8.06 15.37 -17.43
N ILE A 169 -7.37 16.09 -16.55
CA ILE A 169 -7.47 17.53 -16.49
C ILE A 169 -6.73 17.99 -17.75
N GLY A 170 -7.49 18.12 -18.84
CA GLY A 170 -7.19 19.03 -19.95
C GLY A 170 -6.12 18.63 -20.95
N LEU A 171 -5.86 17.35 -21.24
CA LEU A 171 -5.03 16.99 -22.42
C LEU A 171 -5.83 16.86 -23.73
N VAL A 172 -7.13 17.20 -23.71
CA VAL A 172 -8.00 17.29 -24.91
C VAL A 172 -8.25 18.76 -25.32
N ALA A 173 -7.70 19.75 -24.63
CA ALA A 173 -7.89 21.17 -24.94
C ALA A 173 -6.70 21.80 -25.69
N ALA A 174 -6.01 21.04 -26.53
CA ALA A 174 -4.93 21.57 -27.38
C ALA A 174 -4.81 20.83 -28.72
N ASP A 175 -5.93 20.40 -29.31
CA ASP A 175 -5.92 20.11 -30.75
C ASP A 175 -7.19 20.69 -31.39
N GLY A 176 -7.05 21.93 -31.84
CA GLY A 176 -8.07 22.64 -32.59
C GLY A 176 -8.19 22.02 -33.98
N LYS A 177 -8.99 20.97 -34.13
CA LYS A 177 -9.60 20.62 -35.42
C LYS A 177 -10.77 19.66 -35.29
N GLY A 178 -11.96 20.25 -35.40
CA GLY A 178 -13.09 19.68 -36.16
C GLY A 178 -13.76 18.43 -35.62
N ALA A 179 -14.88 18.61 -34.91
CA ALA A 179 -16.04 17.73 -35.05
C ALA A 179 -17.30 18.50 -34.66
N ARG A 180 -18.03 18.99 -35.68
CA ARG A 180 -19.45 19.29 -35.57
C ARG A 180 -20.17 17.96 -35.33
N THR A 181 -20.91 17.83 -34.25
CA THR A 181 -22.16 17.06 -34.25
C THR A 181 -23.04 17.49 -33.08
N GLU A 182 -24.30 17.74 -33.43
CA GLU A 182 -25.40 18.21 -32.61
C GLU A 182 -25.80 17.26 -31.48
N GLY A 183 -26.55 17.76 -30.49
CA GLY A 183 -27.54 16.93 -29.79
C GLY A 183 -27.44 16.83 -28.26
N HIS A 184 -27.79 17.92 -27.57
CA HIS A 184 -28.71 18.01 -26.40
C HIS A 184 -28.85 16.88 -25.34
N ARG A 185 -28.95 17.34 -24.07
CA ARG A 185 -29.25 16.68 -22.76
C ARG A 185 -27.99 16.21 -22.00
N GLY A 186 -27.53 16.83 -20.91
CA GLY A 186 -28.23 17.51 -19.83
C GLY A 186 -28.31 16.58 -18.63
N LEU A 187 -27.41 16.74 -17.65
CA LEU A 187 -27.64 16.42 -16.24
C LEU A 187 -26.54 17.10 -15.39
N VAL A 188 -27.02 18.00 -14.54
CA VAL A 188 -26.28 18.92 -13.68
C VAL A 188 -25.77 18.16 -12.45
N GLY A 189 -24.45 18.13 -12.27
CA GLY A 189 -23.79 17.76 -11.01
C GLY A 189 -23.18 19.00 -10.39
N HIS A 190 -23.75 19.45 -9.28
CA HIS A 190 -23.41 20.67 -8.55
C HIS A 190 -21.98 20.61 -8.00
N GLU A 191 -21.01 21.20 -8.70
CA GLU A 191 -19.69 21.52 -8.14
C GLU A 191 -19.78 22.86 -7.40
N THR A 192 -19.75 22.80 -6.07
CA THR A 192 -19.57 23.97 -5.19
C THR A 192 -18.16 24.51 -5.37
N ASN A 193 -17.98 25.37 -6.39
CA ASN A 193 -16.76 26.14 -6.58
C ASN A 193 -16.73 27.28 -5.54
N PRO A 194 -15.73 27.36 -4.65
CA PRO A 194 -15.66 28.36 -3.59
C PRO A 194 -15.25 29.76 -4.08
N ASN A 195 -15.24 30.00 -5.39
CA ASN A 195 -14.83 31.27 -5.98
C ASN A 195 -16.06 32.13 -6.36
N PRO A 196 -16.41 33.17 -5.57
CA PRO A 196 -17.63 33.97 -5.77
C PRO A 196 -17.60 34.85 -7.04
N ASN A 197 -16.49 34.92 -7.77
CA ASN A 197 -16.37 35.75 -8.97
C ASN A 197 -16.57 35.01 -10.30
N SER A 198 -16.85 33.71 -10.28
CA SER A 198 -16.98 32.92 -11.53
C SER A 198 -18.40 32.90 -12.13
N SER A 199 -19.43 33.30 -11.37
CA SER A 199 -20.84 33.18 -11.78
C SER A 199 -21.40 34.38 -12.55
N ILE A 200 -20.68 35.51 -12.61
CA ILE A 200 -21.18 36.73 -13.30
C ILE A 200 -20.67 36.82 -14.76
N ALA A 201 -19.59 36.14 -15.11
CA ALA A 201 -18.98 36.25 -16.45
C ALA A 201 -19.61 35.34 -17.52
N GLY A 202 -20.56 34.48 -17.15
CA GLY A 202 -21.07 33.41 -18.03
C GLY A 202 -22.36 33.70 -18.80
N GLN A 203 -23.06 34.81 -18.53
CA GLN A 203 -24.46 34.93 -18.96
C GLN A 203 -24.84 36.15 -19.82
N MET A 204 -23.86 36.90 -20.33
CA MET A 204 -24.10 37.85 -21.42
C MET A 204 -22.92 37.89 -22.40
N ARG A 205 -23.01 37.12 -23.48
CA ARG A 205 -22.36 37.48 -24.75
C ARG A 205 -22.92 36.68 -25.92
N GLY A 206 -24.08 37.15 -26.40
CA GLY A 206 -24.42 37.09 -27.81
C GLY A 206 -24.21 38.49 -28.39
N GLY A 207 -23.29 38.63 -29.34
CA GLY A 207 -23.05 39.87 -30.07
C GLY A 207 -21.96 40.76 -29.49
N GLU A 208 -21.07 41.20 -30.38
CA GLU A 208 -20.02 42.22 -30.21
C GLU A 208 -18.70 41.73 -29.58
N GLY A 209 -17.80 41.38 -30.50
CA GLY A 209 -16.41 41.03 -30.26
C GLY A 209 -15.66 42.17 -29.58
N TYR A 210 -14.80 41.79 -28.64
CA TYR A 210 -13.81 42.70 -28.08
C TYR A 210 -12.74 42.90 -29.16
N ALA A 211 -12.70 44.06 -29.81
CA ALA A 211 -11.55 44.44 -30.60
C ALA A 211 -10.40 44.73 -29.62
N LEU A 212 -9.32 43.94 -29.68
CA LEU A 212 -8.11 44.26 -28.94
C LEU A 212 -7.52 45.56 -29.53
N PRO A 213 -7.15 46.55 -28.71
CA PRO A 213 -6.43 47.72 -29.19
C PRO A 213 -5.07 47.30 -29.78
N ASP A 214 -4.82 47.66 -31.04
CA ASP A 214 -3.57 47.32 -31.76
C ASP A 214 -2.31 47.91 -31.09
N GLU A 215 -2.48 48.92 -30.23
CA GLU A 215 -1.43 49.57 -29.43
C GLU A 215 -0.74 48.61 -28.44
N GLN A 216 -1.36 47.49 -28.07
CA GLN A 216 -0.77 46.54 -27.11
C GLN A 216 0.21 45.53 -27.74
N PHE A 217 0.30 45.52 -29.08
CA PHE A 217 1.21 44.66 -29.86
C PHE A 217 2.27 45.43 -30.64
N ALA A 218 2.35 46.77 -30.45
CA ALA A 218 3.49 47.55 -30.91
C ALA A 218 4.71 47.20 -30.05
N TYR A 219 5.31 46.04 -30.32
CA TYR A 219 6.72 45.85 -30.06
C TYR A 219 7.42 46.91 -30.90
N GLY A 220 7.87 48.00 -30.27
CA GLY A 220 8.84 48.89 -30.92
C GLY A 220 9.98 48.04 -31.46
N ASP A 221 10.56 48.43 -32.59
CA ASP A 221 11.60 47.74 -33.37
C ASP A 221 12.90 47.38 -32.61
N ASP A 222 12.89 47.42 -31.28
CA ASP A 222 14.00 47.20 -30.36
C ASP A 222 13.87 45.90 -29.54
N THR A 223 13.27 44.83 -30.10
CA THR A 223 13.37 43.48 -29.51
C THR A 223 14.69 42.78 -29.83
N THR A 224 15.75 43.53 -30.14
CA THR A 224 17.09 42.98 -30.33
C THR A 224 17.65 42.51 -28.98
N TYR A 225 17.85 41.20 -28.87
CA TYR A 225 18.53 40.59 -27.72
C TYR A 225 20.00 41.05 -27.69
N HIS A 226 20.31 42.04 -26.87
CA HIS A 226 21.69 42.36 -26.50
C HIS A 226 22.23 41.27 -25.57
N GLY A 227 22.75 40.19 -26.17
CA GLY A 227 23.44 39.15 -25.45
C GLY A 227 24.62 39.71 -24.65
N ALA A 228 24.92 39.09 -23.51
CA ALA A 228 26.04 39.39 -22.62
C ALA A 228 27.41 39.04 -23.24
N ALA A 229 27.71 39.62 -24.41
CA ALA A 229 29.02 39.59 -25.04
C ALA A 229 29.60 41.01 -25.04
N GLY A 230 29.77 41.56 -23.84
CA GLY A 230 30.53 42.79 -23.60
C GLY A 230 31.97 42.45 -23.21
N GLN A 231 32.90 42.77 -24.12
CA GLN A 231 34.33 43.02 -23.86
C GLN A 231 35.22 41.84 -23.43
N VAL A 232 35.75 41.13 -24.43
CA VAL A 232 37.14 40.63 -24.36
C VAL A 232 37.92 41.34 -25.46
N GLY A 233 38.40 42.54 -25.15
CA GLY A 233 39.35 43.26 -25.98
C GLY A 233 40.66 42.47 -26.05
N ARG A 234 40.89 41.81 -27.19
CA ARG A 234 42.17 41.22 -27.55
C ARG A 234 43.17 42.36 -27.79
N ARG A 235 43.95 42.73 -26.77
CA ARG A 235 45.13 43.58 -26.93
C ARG A 235 46.14 42.80 -27.75
N SER A 236 46.36 43.22 -29.00
CA SER A 236 47.52 42.83 -29.79
C SER A 236 48.76 43.50 -29.21
N LEU A 237 49.72 42.69 -28.78
CA LEU A 237 51.13 43.07 -28.64
C LEU A 237 51.73 43.07 -30.04
N GLU A 238 52.15 44.24 -30.53
CA GLU A 238 53.20 44.50 -31.55
C GLU A 238 53.09 45.99 -31.90
N GLU A 239 53.99 46.84 -31.38
CA GLU A 239 55.29 47.17 -31.99
C GLU A 239 55.17 48.42 -32.89
N ARG A 240 55.67 49.56 -32.38
CA ARG A 240 56.50 50.54 -33.11
C ARG A 240 56.82 51.77 -32.24
N MET A 241 58.12 51.90 -31.97
CA MET A 241 58.91 53.10 -31.64
C MET A 241 58.65 53.79 -30.31
#